data_AF-A0AAF0X9K7-F1
#
_entry.id   AF-A0AAF0X9K7-F1
#
_cell.length_a   1.000
_cell.length_b   1.000
_cell.length_c   1.000
_cell.angle_alpha   90.00
_cell.angle_beta   90.00
_cell.angle_gamma   90.00
#
_symmetry.space_group_name_H-M   'P 1'
#
loop_
_entity.id
_entity.type
_entity.pdbx_description
1 polymer ?
#
loop_
_entity_poly.entity_id
_entity_poly.type
_entity_poly.pdbx_seq_one_letter_code
_entity_poly.pdbx_strand_id
1 'polypeptide(L)'
;MASESQANAARKVVVHLRATGDAPILKQSKFKIGGTDKFAKVIDFLRRQLHRETLFVYINSAFSPNPDELVNDLYNNFGFDGKLVVNYASSMAWG
;
A
#
# COMPACT_ATOMS: atom_id res chain seq x y z
N MET A 1 -24.47 -11.75 16.61
CA MET A 1 -23.49 -10.72 16.22
C MET A 1 -22.70 -11.24 15.04
N ALA A 2 -23.22 -11.11 13.82
CA ALA A 2 -22.54 -11.53 12.61
C ALA A 2 -22.95 -10.53 11.53
N SER A 3 -22.00 -9.75 11.00
CA SER A 3 -22.04 -9.03 9.69
C SER A 3 -21.29 -7.68 9.61
N GLU A 4 -20.25 -7.40 10.41
CA GLU A 4 -19.31 -6.31 10.05
C GLU A 4 -18.21 -6.76 9.08
N SER A 5 -17.90 -8.05 9.04
CA SER A 5 -16.80 -8.61 8.23
C SER A 5 -17.10 -8.68 6.72
N GLN A 6 -18.38 -8.76 6.32
CA GLN A 6 -18.76 -8.95 4.90
C GLN A 6 -19.04 -7.65 4.14
N ALA A 7 -19.31 -6.54 4.82
CA ALA A 7 -19.52 -5.24 4.18
C ALA A 7 -18.20 -4.55 3.75
N ASN A 8 -17.05 -5.01 4.25
CA ASN A 8 -15.77 -4.32 4.10
C ASN A 8 -15.00 -4.71 2.84
N ALA A 9 -15.21 -5.92 2.29
CA ALA A 9 -14.49 -6.40 1.11
C ALA A 9 -14.70 -5.51 -0.13
N ALA A 10 -15.91 -4.96 -0.32
CA ALA A 10 -16.24 -4.10 -1.45
C ALA A 10 -15.87 -2.62 -1.27
N ARG A 11 -15.30 -2.21 -0.12
CA ARG A 11 -14.99 -0.80 0.15
C ARG A 11 -13.66 -0.40 -0.47
N LYS A 12 -13.59 0.84 -0.95
CA LYS A 12 -12.34 1.42 -1.45
C LYS A 12 -11.46 1.84 -0.28
N VAL A 13 -10.19 1.45 -0.29
CA VAL A 13 -9.18 1.86 0.67
C VAL A 13 -8.44 3.08 0.13
N VAL A 14 -8.20 4.08 0.97
CA VAL A 14 -7.32 5.20 0.65
C VAL A 14 -5.88 4.79 0.95
N VAL A 15 -5.03 4.83 -0.08
CA VAL A 15 -3.59 4.56 0.04
C VAL A 15 -2.83 5.87 -0.06
N HIS A 16 -1.91 6.09 0.88
CA HIS A 16 -1.00 7.24 0.89
C HIS A 16 0.45 6.76 0.75
N LEU A 17 1.01 7.03 -0.41
CA LEU A 17 2.36 6.70 -0.83
C LEU A 17 3.36 7.72 -0.29
N ARG A 18 4.46 7.28 0.33
CA ARG A 18 5.57 8.14 0.74
C ARG A 18 6.89 7.66 0.16
N ALA A 19 7.61 8.56 -0.50
CA ALA A 19 8.99 8.29 -0.87
C ALA A 19 9.86 8.21 0.38
N THR A 20 10.81 7.29 0.40
CA THR A 20 11.83 7.13 1.44
C THR A 20 13.21 7.13 0.80
N GLY A 21 14.18 7.76 1.48
CA GLY A 21 15.55 7.84 1.00
C GLY A 21 15.65 8.67 -0.27
N ASP A 22 16.29 8.10 -1.28
CA ASP A 22 16.55 8.71 -2.60
C ASP A 22 15.47 8.40 -3.65
N ALA A 23 14.34 7.80 -3.24
CA ALA A 23 13.24 7.51 -4.15
C ALA A 23 12.55 8.80 -4.66
N PRO A 24 12.25 8.92 -5.97
CA PRO A 24 11.54 10.06 -6.53
C PRO A 24 10.14 10.24 -5.93
N ILE A 25 9.78 11.47 -5.60
CA ILE A 25 8.46 11.80 -5.04
C ILE A 25 7.41 11.82 -6.16
N LEU A 26 6.37 11.01 -6.01
CA LEU A 26 5.20 11.04 -6.90
C LEU A 26 4.42 12.36 -6.77
N LYS A 27 3.99 12.92 -7.92
CA LYS A 27 3.12 14.10 -7.96
C LYS A 27 1.78 13.87 -7.26
N GLN A 28 1.21 12.67 -7.43
CA GLN A 28 0.00 12.25 -6.74
C GLN A 28 0.32 11.09 -5.78
N SER A 29 0.47 11.44 -4.51
CA SER A 29 0.83 10.49 -3.45
C SER A 29 -0.37 9.77 -2.83
N LYS A 30 -1.61 10.20 -3.13
CA LYS A 30 -2.83 9.60 -2.56
C LYS A 30 -3.76 9.11 -3.66
N PHE A 31 -4.26 7.90 -3.51
CA PHE A 31 -5.25 7.32 -4.40
C PHE A 31 -6.17 6.34 -3.67
N LYS A 32 -7.23 5.90 -4.35
CA LYS A 32 -8.17 4.90 -3.84
C LYS A 32 -8.05 3.62 -4.65
N ILE A 33 -8.06 2.48 -3.97
CA ILE A 33 -8.00 1.14 -4.56
C ILE A 33 -9.10 0.26 -3.99
N GLY A 34 -9.56 -0.76 -4.73
CA GLY A 34 -10.57 -1.70 -4.21
C GLY A 34 -10.02 -2.51 -3.05
N GLY A 35 -10.81 -2.72 -2.00
CA GLY A 35 -10.38 -3.51 -0.84
C GLY A 35 -10.07 -4.97 -1.20
N THR A 36 -10.76 -5.54 -2.19
CA THR A 36 -10.49 -6.88 -2.74
C THR A 36 -9.31 -6.93 -3.72
N ASP A 37 -8.69 -5.80 -4.08
CA ASP A 37 -7.48 -5.83 -4.89
C ASP A 37 -6.31 -6.36 -4.04
N LYS A 38 -5.42 -7.11 -4.67
CA LYS A 38 -4.17 -7.56 -4.07
C LYS A 38 -3.17 -6.42 -3.95
N PHE A 39 -2.31 -6.48 -2.92
CA PHE A 39 -1.26 -5.48 -2.73
C PHE A 39 -0.25 -5.43 -3.89
N ALA A 40 -0.05 -6.53 -4.63
CA ALA A 40 0.72 -6.57 -5.87
C ALA A 40 0.34 -5.44 -6.85
N LYS A 41 -0.94 -5.08 -6.93
CA LYS A 41 -1.42 -3.99 -7.80
C LYS A 41 -0.87 -2.62 -7.39
N VAL A 42 -0.64 -2.39 -6.09
CA VAL A 42 0.01 -1.18 -5.57
C VAL A 42 1.49 -1.16 -5.94
N ILE A 43 2.17 -2.31 -5.83
CA ILE A 43 3.59 -2.46 -6.21
C ILE A 43 3.76 -2.18 -7.71
N ASP A 44 2.93 -2.80 -8.56
CA ASP A 44 2.99 -2.62 -10.01
C ASP A 44 2.66 -1.18 -10.42
N PHE A 45 1.72 -0.53 -9.74
CA PHE A 45 1.44 0.89 -9.93
C PHE A 45 2.69 1.73 -9.65
N LEU A 46 3.35 1.53 -8.52
CA LEU A 46 4.57 2.25 -8.16
C LEU A 46 5.70 2.03 -9.17
N ARG A 47 5.93 0.78 -9.58
CA ARG A 47 6.95 0.43 -10.59
C ARG A 47 6.72 1.16 -11.91
N ARG A 48 5.47 1.21 -12.38
CA ARG A 48 5.09 1.93 -13.61
C ARG A 48 5.25 3.44 -13.48
N GLN A 49 4.84 4.02 -12.36
CA GLN A 49 4.93 5.47 -12.15
C GLN A 49 6.37 5.97 -11.96
N LEU A 50 7.23 5.14 -11.36
CA LEU A 50 8.63 5.48 -11.09
C LEU A 50 9.58 5.00 -12.18
N HIS A 51 9.09 4.24 -13.17
CA HIS A 51 9.91 3.58 -14.20
C HIS A 51 11.05 2.74 -13.60
N ARG A 52 10.74 1.94 -12.56
CA ARG A 52 11.71 1.09 -11.87
C ARG A 52 11.21 -0.34 -11.73
N GLU A 53 12.08 -1.30 -12.04
CA GLU A 53 11.80 -2.73 -11.88
C GLU A 53 11.98 -3.17 -10.42
N THR A 54 13.08 -2.76 -9.80
CA THR A 54 13.38 -3.03 -8.39
C THR A 54 12.88 -1.88 -7.52
N LEU A 55 11.97 -2.17 -6.61
CA LEU A 55 11.41 -1.23 -5.64
C LEU A 55 11.13 -1.97 -4.34
N PHE A 56 11.52 -1.38 -3.22
CA PHE A 56 11.17 -1.88 -1.89
C PHE A 56 9.94 -1.14 -1.40
N VAL A 57 8.95 -1.87 -0.87
CA VAL A 57 7.67 -1.31 -0.45
C VAL A 57 7.35 -1.78 0.96
N TYR A 58 6.90 -0.86 1.81
CA TYR A 58 6.70 -1.10 3.23
C TYR A 58 5.39 -0.52 3.74
N ILE A 59 4.72 -1.21 4.67
CA ILE A 59 3.60 -0.64 5.43
C ILE A 59 4.15 0.00 6.71
N ASN A 60 3.71 1.22 7.01
CA ASN A 60 4.01 1.94 8.25
C ASN A 60 5.50 1.98 8.67
N SER A 61 6.41 1.97 7.69
CA SER A 61 7.86 2.03 7.94
C SER A 61 8.38 0.89 8.81
N ALA A 62 7.77 -0.30 8.69
CA ALA A 62 8.11 -1.45 9.51
C ALA A 62 8.44 -2.69 8.68
N PHE A 63 7.51 -3.16 7.84
CA PHE A 63 7.66 -4.44 7.14
C PHE A 63 7.15 -4.38 5.70
N SER A 64 7.63 -5.29 4.85
CA SER A 64 7.11 -5.50 3.49
C SER A 64 5.98 -6.54 3.53
N PRO A 65 4.74 -6.19 3.14
CA PRO A 65 3.62 -7.13 3.14
C PRO A 65 3.77 -8.18 2.03
N ASN A 66 3.01 -9.28 2.12
CA ASN A 66 2.97 -10.26 1.04
C ASN A 66 2.17 -9.68 -0.15
N PRO A 67 2.69 -9.70 -1.40
CA PRO A 67 1.98 -9.18 -2.57
C PRO A 67 0.59 -9.77 -2.81
N ASP A 68 0.33 -10.98 -2.32
CA ASP A 68 -0.96 -11.66 -2.45
C ASP A 68 -2.01 -11.25 -1.39
N GLU A 69 -1.62 -10.51 -0.35
CA GLU A 69 -2.55 -10.00 0.65
C GLU A 69 -3.52 -8.98 0.05
N LEU A 70 -4.76 -9.00 0.55
CA LEU A 70 -5.76 -8.03 0.16
C LEU A 70 -5.47 -6.68 0.82
N VAL A 71 -5.66 -5.60 0.06
CA VAL A 71 -5.45 -4.24 0.58
C VAL A 71 -6.39 -3.94 1.74
N ASN A 72 -7.59 -4.51 1.76
CA ASN A 72 -8.52 -4.37 2.89
C ASN A 72 -7.96 -4.99 4.17
N ASP A 73 -7.33 -6.16 4.09
CA ASP A 73 -6.78 -6.83 5.28
C ASP A 73 -5.59 -6.04 5.85
N LEU A 74 -4.72 -5.54 4.96
CA LEU A 74 -3.65 -4.62 5.34
C LEU A 74 -4.17 -3.33 5.97
N TYR A 75 -5.26 -2.77 5.44
CA TYR A 75 -5.88 -1.58 6.00
C TYR A 75 -6.53 -1.84 7.37
N ASN A 76 -7.21 -2.97 7.55
CA ASN A 76 -7.86 -3.28 8.83
C ASN A 76 -6.83 -3.51 9.95
N ASN A 77 -5.67 -4.09 9.61
CA ASN A 77 -4.62 -4.38 10.59
C ASN A 77 -3.67 -3.20 10.83
N PHE A 78 -3.40 -2.38 9.81
CA PHE A 78 -2.33 -1.37 9.85
C PHE A 78 -2.76 0.03 9.38
N GLY A 79 -4.01 0.21 8.97
CA GLY A 79 -4.54 1.52 8.59
C GLY A 79 -4.60 2.47 9.79
N PHE A 80 -4.33 3.74 9.55
CA PHE A 80 -4.49 4.79 10.55
C PHE A 80 -5.03 6.05 9.89
N ASP A 81 -5.82 6.84 10.62
CA ASP A 81 -6.35 8.13 10.11
C ASP A 81 -7.04 7.99 8.74
N GLY A 82 -7.85 6.93 8.59
CA GLY A 82 -8.64 6.67 7.38
C GLY A 82 -7.84 6.28 6.13
N LYS A 83 -6.55 5.93 6.26
CA LYS A 83 -5.66 5.57 5.15
C LYS A 83 -4.68 4.45 5.50
N LEU A 84 -4.21 3.75 4.48
CA LEU A 84 -3.05 2.86 4.55
C LEU A 84 -1.81 3.63 4.08
N VAL A 85 -0.79 3.76 4.93
CA VAL A 85 0.48 4.40 4.55
C VAL A 85 1.44 3.36 4.00
N VAL A 86 1.89 3.60 2.77
CA VAL A 86 2.80 2.74 2.02
C VAL A 86 4.05 3.56 1.71
N ASN A 87 5.19 3.13 2.23
CA ASN A 87 6.48 3.75 1.93
C ASN A 87 7.15 2.98 0.80
N TYR A 88 7.87 3.68 -0.07
CA TYR A 88 8.66 3.06 -1.13
C TYR A 88 10.08 3.61 -1.17
N ALA A 89 11.04 2.74 -1.48
CA ALA A 89 12.46 3.05 -1.48
C ALA A 89 13.17 2.34 -2.64
N SER A 90 14.30 2.91 -3.08
CA SER A 90 15.19 2.31 -4.09
C SER A 90 16.12 1.23 -3.52
N SER A 91 16.40 1.32 -2.23
CA SER A 91 17.18 0.35 -1.46
C SER A 91 16.38 -0.13 -0.26
N MET A 92 16.84 -1.23 0.35
CA MET A 92 16.23 -1.74 1.57
C MET A 92 16.34 -0.69 2.68
N ALA A 93 15.21 -0.26 3.22
CA ALA A 93 15.14 0.80 4.23
C ALA A 93 14.70 0.29 5.61
N TRP A 94 13.90 -0.78 5.62
CA TRP A 94 13.41 -1.45 6.82
C TRP A 94 13.47 -2.97 6.63
N GLY A 95 13.54 -3.71 7.74
CA GLY A 95 13.63 -5.16 7.82
C GLY A 95 13.30 -5.62 9.22
#